data_AF-A0A370F9W4-F1
#
_entry.id   AF-A0A370F9W4-F1
#
_cell.length_a   1.000
_cell.length_b   1.000
_cell.length_c   1.000
_cell.angle_alpha   90.00
_cell.angle_beta   90.00
_cell.angle_gamma   90.00
#
_symmetry.space_group_name_H-M   'P 1'
#
loop_
_entity.id
_entity.type
_entity.pdbx_description
1 polymer ?
#
loop_
_entity_poly.entity_id
_entity_poly.type
_entity_poly.pdbx_seq_one_letter_code
_entity_poly.pdbx_strand_id
1 'polypeptide(L)' 'MNTQDDETWIAACAHRLQLHWRTVDPIELEATAREIAHDTQLRALAPSLAASRWLAPIEAPHGG' A
#
# COMPACT_ATOMS: atom_id res chain seq x y z
N MET A 1 7.45 -17.75 -11.61
CA MET A 1 8.58 -16.93 -11.12
C MET A 1 8.33 -15.50 -11.57
N ASN A 2 7.82 -14.64 -10.68
CA ASN A 2 7.69 -13.17 -10.85
C ASN A 2 7.79 -12.49 -9.47
N THR A 3 8.68 -12.99 -8.60
CA THR A 3 8.85 -12.47 -7.23
C THR A 3 9.45 -11.06 -7.22
N GLN A 4 10.26 -10.73 -8.23
CA GLN A 4 10.88 -9.41 -8.37
C GLN A 4 9.87 -8.28 -8.69
N ASP A 5 8.84 -8.58 -9.49
CA ASP A 5 7.71 -7.67 -9.74
C ASP A 5 6.91 -7.43 -8.46
N ASP A 6 6.87 -8.41 -7.56
CA ASP A 6 6.19 -8.27 -6.28
C ASP A 6 6.95 -7.35 -5.34
N GLU A 7 8.25 -7.59 -5.17
CA GLU A 7 9.12 -6.77 -4.32
C GLU A 7 9.19 -5.31 -4.80
N THR A 8 9.27 -5.08 -6.12
CA THR A 8 9.28 -3.73 -6.70
C THR A 8 7.96 -3.01 -6.47
N TRP A 9 6.84 -3.72 -6.59
CA TRP A 9 5.51 -3.17 -6.37
C TRP A 9 5.29 -2.85 -4.88
N ILE A 10 5.70 -3.76 -3.99
CA ILE A 10 5.64 -3.57 -2.53
C ILE A 10 6.48 -2.36 -2.13
N ALA A 11 7.73 -2.26 -2.59
CA ALA A 11 8.60 -1.13 -2.27
C ALA A 11 8.03 0.21 -2.77
N ALA A 12 7.48 0.25 -4.00
CA ALA A 12 6.84 1.45 -4.53
C ALA A 12 5.56 1.84 -3.76
N CYS A 13 4.77 0.84 -3.34
CA CYS A 13 3.56 1.04 -2.55
C CYS A 13 3.91 1.52 -1.12
N ALA A 14 4.84 0.85 -0.44
CA ALA A 14 5.31 1.21 0.90
C ALA A 14 5.90 2.63 0.93
N HIS A 15 6.69 3.01 -0.07
CA HIS A 15 7.25 4.35 -0.16
C HIS A 15 6.16 5.41 -0.36
N ARG A 16 5.11 5.12 -1.13
CA ARG A 16 3.93 5.99 -1.29
C ARG A 16 3.14 6.12 0.01
N LEU A 17 2.87 5.01 0.70
CA LEU A 17 2.25 5.07 2.02
C LEU A 17 3.11 5.88 2.99
N GLN A 18 4.44 5.73 2.96
CA GLN A 18 5.34 6.46 3.86
C GLN A 18 5.33 7.97 3.62
N LEU A 19 5.15 8.40 2.36
CA LEU A 19 4.97 9.82 2.02
C LEU A 19 3.65 10.38 2.57
N HIS A 20 2.58 9.57 2.62
CA HIS A 20 1.28 9.96 3.19
C HIS A 20 1.24 9.85 4.72
N TRP A 21 1.82 8.79 5.28
CA TRP A 21 1.84 8.44 6.69
C TRP A 21 3.27 8.43 7.25
N ARG A 22 3.85 9.62 7.35
CA ARG A 22 5.19 9.81 7.94
C ARG A 22 5.30 9.38 9.41
N THR A 23 4.16 9.22 10.09
CA THR A 23 4.08 8.87 11.52
C THR A 23 3.98 7.37 11.75
N VAL A 24 3.77 6.57 10.68
CA VAL A 24 3.68 5.11 10.75
C VAL A 24 5.06 4.52 10.43
N ASP A 25 5.46 3.52 11.19
CA ASP A 25 6.75 2.87 11.03
C ASP A 25 6.92 2.26 9.63
N PRO A 26 8.12 2.39 9.02
CA PRO A 26 8.40 1.85 7.70
C PRO A 26 8.21 0.33 7.61
N ILE A 27 8.43 -0.38 8.72
CA ILE A 27 8.20 -1.84 8.83
C ILE A 27 6.70 -2.18 8.67
N GLU A 28 5.83 -1.45 9.35
CA GLU A 28 4.37 -1.65 9.28
C GLU A 28 3.84 -1.30 7.89
N LEU A 29 4.41 -0.28 7.24
CA LEU A 29 4.07 0.12 5.88
C LEU A 29 4.47 -0.94 4.86
N GLU A 30 5.64 -1.57 5.03
CA GLU A 30 6.10 -2.64 4.15
C GLU A 30 5.26 -3.91 4.34
N ALA A 31 4.93 -4.26 5.58
CA ALA A 31 4.01 -5.35 5.90
C ALA A 31 2.63 -5.11 5.28
N THR A 32 2.09 -3.90 5.43
CA THR A 32 0.83 -3.47 4.81
C THR A 32 0.91 -3.55 3.29
N ALA A 33 1.98 -3.05 2.68
CA ALA A 33 2.17 -3.10 1.23
C ALA A 33 2.24 -4.54 0.70
N ARG A 34 2.81 -5.47 1.48
CA ARG A 34 2.78 -6.91 1.19
C ARG A 34 1.37 -7.49 1.25
N GLU A 35 0.58 -7.11 2.23
CA GLU A 35 -0.83 -7.54 2.30
C GLU A 35 -1.65 -7.00 1.14
N ILE A 36 -1.47 -5.72 0.78
CA ILE A 36 -2.11 -5.11 -0.38
C ILE A 36 -1.66 -5.80 -1.69
N ALA A 37 -0.40 -6.20 -1.79
CA ALA A 37 0.12 -6.93 -2.95
C ALA A 37 -0.49 -8.34 -3.08
N HIS A 38 -0.84 -8.97 -1.95
CA HIS A 38 -1.52 -10.26 -1.92
C HIS A 38 -2.97 -10.16 -2.41
N ASP A 39 -3.59 -9.00 -2.24
CA ASP A 39 -4.94 -8.74 -2.73
C ASP A 39 -4.94 -8.59 -4.26
N THR A 40 -5.64 -9.50 -4.95
CA THR A 40 -5.61 -9.57 -6.42
C THR A 40 -6.32 -8.39 -7.09
N GLN A 41 -7.28 -7.75 -6.40
CA GLN A 41 -7.97 -6.56 -6.91
C GLN A 41 -7.08 -5.32 -6.84
N LEU A 42 -6.35 -5.14 -5.73
CA LEU A 42 -5.40 -4.04 -5.58
C LEU A 42 -4.14 -4.27 -6.40
N ARG A 43 -3.67 -5.53 -6.50
CA ARG A 43 -2.55 -5.92 -7.35
C ARG A 43 -2.81 -5.71 -8.84
N ALA A 44 -4.07 -5.81 -9.27
CA ALA A 44 -4.46 -5.46 -10.64
C ALA A 44 -4.33 -3.95 -10.94
N LEU A 45 -4.14 -3.12 -9.91
CA LEU A 45 -3.95 -1.67 -10.02
C LEU A 45 -2.47 -1.30 -9.92
N ALA A 46 -2.12 -0.10 -10.42
CA ALA A 46 -0.82 0.48 -10.17
C ALA A 46 -0.60 0.69 -8.66
N PRO A 47 0.62 0.51 -8.13
CA PRO A 47 0.91 0.62 -6.68
C PRO A 47 0.46 1.97 -6.10
N SER A 48 0.49 3.05 -6.90
CA SER A 48 -0.01 4.37 -6.51
C SER A 48 -1.53 4.40 -6.29
N LEU A 49 -2.27 3.70 -7.16
CA LEU A 49 -3.73 3.63 -7.11
C LEU A 49 -4.19 2.64 -6.03
N ALA A 50 -3.47 1.53 -5.87
CA ALA A 50 -3.69 0.57 -4.80
C ALA A 50 -3.52 1.21 -3.41
N ALA A 51 -2.41 1.92 -3.19
CA ALA A 51 -2.19 2.71 -1.98
C ALA A 51 -3.32 3.71 -1.74
N SER A 52 -3.70 4.49 -2.77
CA SER A 52 -4.79 5.48 -2.63
C SER A 52 -6.15 4.83 -2.32
N ARG A 53 -6.45 3.67 -2.91
CA ARG A 53 -7.69 2.92 -2.65
C ARG A 53 -7.74 2.32 -1.26
N TRP A 54 -6.60 1.87 -0.75
CA TRP A 54 -6.47 1.34 0.60
C TRP A 54 -6.51 2.45 1.66
N LEU A 55 -5.93 3.63 1.34
CA LEU A 55 -5.98 4.82 2.20
C LEU A 55 -7.36 5.49 2.23
N ALA A 56 -8.14 5.41 1.16
CA ALA A 56 -9.47 6.04 1.07
C ALA A 56 -10.42 5.74 2.25
N PRO A 57 -10.59 4.48 2.72
CA PRO A 57 -11.42 4.20 3.89
C PRO A 57 -10.81 4.66 5.23
N ILE A 58 -9.50 4.92 5.28
CA ILE A 58 -8.77 5.28 6.50
C ILE A 58 -8.70 6.81 6.65
N GLU A 59 -8.64 7.51 5.51
CA GLU A 59 -8.80 8.96 5.42
C GLU A 59 -10.27 9.41 5.47
N ALA A 60 -11.23 8.49 5.26
CA ALA A 60 -12.61 8.76 5.60
C ALA A 60 -12.68 8.94 7.13
N PRO A 61 -12.81 10.19 7.63
CA PRO A 61 -12.96 10.37 9.05
C PRO A 61 -14.19 9.58 9.47
N HIS A 62 -14.08 8.82 10.55
CA HIS A 62 -15.25 8.33 11.27
C HIS A 62 -16.11 9.56 11.61
N GLY A 63 -17.07 9.84 10.74
CA GLY A 63 -18.06 10.87 10.95
C GLY A 63 -19.16 10.29 11.81
N GLY A 64 -19.11 10.62 13.10
CA GLY A 64 -20.26 10.87 13.99
C GLY A 64 -21.17 9.71 14.33
#